data_AF-A0A372GQF7-F1
#
_entry.id   AF-A0A372GQF7-F1
#
_cell.length_a   1.000
_cell.length_b   1.000
_cell.length_c   1.000
_cell.angle_alpha   90.00
_cell.angle_beta   90.00
_cell.angle_gamma   90.00
#
_symmetry.space_group_name_H-M   'P 1'
#
loop_
_entity.id
_entity.type
_entity.pdbx_description
1 polymer ?
#
loop_
_entity_poly.entity_id
_entity_poly.type
_entity_poly.pdbx_seq_one_letter_code
_entity_poly.pdbx_strand_id
1 'polypeptide(L)'
;MATYQFLTFVLPRKSIETKYGGIPKQLEIKHAEWEKYWENYDVELNDATEPEFEDAISTKWWKGIQINIAELRNEIDKIIPRASWNNESWKIENGEVDHDLSIDFNEKENFIEDFRFRTDLRDSKLNFLNSMLELCDRNDWILMDENGNLCNPNIRELAELLKISKAHLYITNPTEFFDNLK
;
A
#
# COMPACT_ATOMS: atom_id res chain seq x y z
N MET A 1 -14.32 -5.41 -3.12
CA MET A 1 -13.06 -6.19 -3.06
C MET A 1 -12.59 -6.40 -4.48
N ALA A 2 -11.49 -5.76 -4.88
CA ALA A 2 -10.88 -6.01 -6.18
C ALA A 2 -10.00 -7.26 -6.05
N THR A 3 -10.56 -8.40 -6.46
CA THR A 3 -10.07 -9.73 -6.12
C THR A 3 -8.77 -10.15 -6.80
N TYR A 4 -8.35 -9.44 -7.85
CA TYR A 4 -7.12 -9.69 -8.60
C TYR A 4 -6.06 -8.59 -8.42
N GLN A 5 -6.33 -7.60 -7.57
CA GLN A 5 -5.38 -6.54 -7.23
C GLN A 5 -4.58 -6.93 -5.98
N PHE A 6 -3.26 -6.77 -6.03
CA PHE A 6 -2.40 -6.88 -4.85
C PHE A 6 -2.11 -5.51 -4.26
N LEU A 7 -2.52 -5.29 -3.01
CA LEU A 7 -2.24 -4.07 -2.25
C LEU A 7 -0.82 -4.09 -1.71
N THR A 8 -0.09 -2.99 -1.92
CA THR A 8 1.26 -2.79 -1.42
C THR A 8 1.37 -1.40 -0.79
N PHE A 9 1.82 -1.35 0.45
CA PHE A 9 2.19 -0.11 1.14
C PHE A 9 3.66 0.20 0.88
N VAL A 10 3.97 1.48 0.74
CA VAL A 10 5.33 2.01 0.57
C VAL A 10 5.72 2.70 1.86
N LEU A 11 6.82 2.27 2.46
CA LEU A 11 7.30 2.77 3.73
C LEU A 11 8.75 3.27 3.61
N PRO A 12 9.13 4.34 4.33
CA PRO A 12 10.51 4.79 4.38
C PRO A 12 11.35 3.82 5.22
N ARG A 13 12.36 3.19 4.61
CA ARG A 13 13.24 2.22 5.28
C ARG A 13 13.81 2.79 6.58
N LYS A 14 14.30 4.03 6.51
CA LYS A 14 14.91 4.76 7.63
C LYS A 14 14.04 4.79 8.89
N SER A 15 12.72 4.97 8.76
CA SER A 15 11.84 5.05 9.92
C SER A 15 11.69 3.70 10.63
N ILE A 16 11.65 2.62 9.85
CA ILE A 16 11.59 1.25 10.38
C ILE A 16 12.91 0.90 11.08
N GLU A 17 14.05 1.19 10.45
CA GLU A 17 15.37 0.96 11.05
C GLU A 17 15.57 1.77 12.34
N THR A 18 15.12 3.02 12.35
CA THR A 18 15.20 3.88 13.54
C THR A 18 14.39 3.29 14.70
N LYS A 19 13.20 2.74 14.41
CA LYS A 19 12.31 2.18 15.44
C LYS A 19 12.76 0.81 15.96
N TYR A 20 13.27 -0.05 15.09
CA TYR A 20 13.57 -1.46 15.43
C TYR A 20 15.06 -1.82 15.47
N GLY A 21 15.96 -0.90 15.13
CA GLY A 21 17.39 -1.17 15.02
C GLY A 21 17.79 -2.02 13.79
N GLY A 22 16.86 -2.22 12.86
CA GLY A 22 17.01 -3.01 11.64
C GLY A 22 15.66 -3.21 10.95
N ILE A 23 15.66 -3.98 9.87
CA ILE A 23 14.44 -4.31 9.12
C ILE A 23 13.88 -5.66 9.59
N PRO A 24 12.75 -5.69 10.32
CA PRO A 24 12.10 -6.95 10.65
C PRO A 24 11.53 -7.60 9.38
N LYS A 25 11.20 -8.90 9.45
CA LYS A 25 10.54 -9.59 8.33
C LYS A 25 9.06 -9.19 8.19
N GLN A 26 8.44 -8.82 9.30
CA GLN A 26 7.02 -8.51 9.38
C GLN A 26 6.82 -7.44 10.46
N LEU A 27 5.93 -6.49 10.17
CA LEU A 27 5.39 -5.53 11.14
C LEU A 27 4.06 -6.05 11.65
N GLU A 28 3.77 -5.82 12.94
CA GLU A 28 2.53 -6.26 13.55
C GLU A 28 1.34 -5.49 12.97
N ILE A 29 0.29 -6.21 12.57
CA ILE A 29 -1.03 -5.65 12.25
C ILE A 29 -2.02 -6.19 13.27
N LYS A 30 -2.68 -5.29 13.99
CA LYS A 30 -3.61 -5.65 15.07
C LYS A 30 -5.01 -5.84 14.52
N HIS A 31 -5.20 -6.90 13.73
CA HIS A 31 -6.47 -7.18 13.05
C HIS A 31 -7.69 -7.13 13.97
N ALA A 32 -7.60 -7.66 15.20
CA ALA A 32 -8.70 -7.63 16.17
C ALA A 32 -9.03 -6.21 16.68
N GLU A 33 -8.04 -5.32 16.74
CA GLU A 33 -8.27 -3.92 17.13
C GLU A 33 -8.85 -3.11 15.96
N TRP A 34 -8.40 -3.38 14.73
CA TRP A 34 -9.02 -2.83 13.53
C TRP A 34 -10.48 -3.28 13.35
N GLU A 35 -10.79 -4.55 13.59
CA GLU A 35 -12.16 -5.06 13.53
C GLU A 35 -13.06 -4.30 14.50
N LYS A 36 -12.65 -4.16 15.78
CA LYS A 36 -13.38 -3.36 16.77
C LYS A 36 -13.50 -1.89 16.36
N TYR A 37 -12.45 -1.30 15.80
CA TYR A 37 -12.46 0.08 15.34
C TYR A 37 -13.54 0.28 14.27
N TRP A 38 -13.60 -0.60 13.27
CA TRP A 38 -14.58 -0.52 12.19
C TRP A 38 -16.00 -0.88 12.62
N GLU A 39 -16.18 -1.80 13.59
CA GLU A 39 -17.51 -2.09 14.17
C GLU A 39 -18.12 -0.88 14.89
N ASN A 40 -17.27 -0.02 15.46
CA ASN A 40 -17.69 1.18 16.18
C ASN A 40 -17.66 2.44 15.30
N TYR A 41 -17.26 2.33 14.03
CA TYR A 41 -17.19 3.46 13.12
C TYR A 41 -18.58 3.89 12.66
N ASP A 42 -18.99 5.09 13.06
CA ASP A 42 -20.24 5.70 12.59
C ASP A 42 -20.02 6.38 11.23
N VAL A 43 -20.46 5.69 10.18
CA VAL A 43 -20.35 6.14 8.79
C VAL A 43 -21.16 7.43 8.55
N GLU A 44 -22.21 7.71 9.34
CA GLU A 44 -23.05 8.89 9.16
C GLU A 44 -22.37 10.18 9.65
N LEU A 45 -21.47 10.06 10.64
CA LEU A 45 -20.72 11.19 11.19
C LEU A 45 -19.50 11.56 10.33
N ASN A 46 -19.00 10.61 9.52
CA ASN A 46 -17.81 10.78 8.66
C ASN A 46 -16.60 11.37 9.41
N ASP A 47 -16.47 11.04 10.69
CA ASP A 47 -15.41 11.51 11.58
C ASP A 47 -14.61 10.28 12.05
N ALA A 48 -13.82 9.73 11.12
CA ALA A 48 -12.91 8.63 11.41
C ALA A 48 -11.83 9.14 12.36
N THR A 49 -12.07 9.00 13.66
CA THR A 49 -11.09 9.31 14.69
C THR A 49 -9.83 8.47 14.49
N GLU A 50 -8.66 9.03 14.77
CA GLU A 50 -7.41 8.24 14.73
C GLU A 50 -7.51 7.06 15.70
N PRO A 51 -7.06 5.85 15.31
CA PRO A 51 -7.11 4.68 16.18
C PRO A 51 -6.28 4.91 17.45
N GLU A 52 -6.80 4.49 18.60
CA GLU A 52 -6.11 4.59 19.90
C GLU A 52 -4.99 3.55 20.10
N PHE A 53 -4.75 2.71 19.08
CA PHE A 53 -3.72 1.69 19.09
C PHE A 53 -2.69 1.93 17.98
N GLU A 54 -1.44 1.55 18.27
CA GLU A 54 -0.34 1.62 17.31
C GLU A 54 -0.05 0.24 16.71
N ASP A 55 -0.02 0.16 15.39
CA ASP A 55 0.43 -0.99 14.61
C ASP A 55 1.09 -0.54 13.29
N ALA A 56 1.39 -1.46 12.37
CA ALA A 56 2.04 -1.13 11.10
C ALA A 56 1.26 -0.14 10.22
N ILE A 57 -0.08 -0.12 10.33
CA ILE A 57 -0.97 0.72 9.52
C ILE A 57 -1.19 2.07 10.21
N SER A 58 -1.39 2.10 11.53
CA SER A 58 -1.63 3.36 12.25
C SER A 58 -0.36 4.16 12.57
N THR A 59 0.82 3.54 12.50
CA THR A 59 2.09 4.25 12.68
C THR A 59 2.33 5.27 11.56
N LYS A 60 2.58 6.53 11.91
CA LYS A 60 2.91 7.62 10.95
C LYS A 60 4.36 7.53 10.45
N TRP A 61 4.66 6.53 9.62
CA TRP A 61 6.04 6.19 9.22
C TRP A 61 6.80 7.31 8.51
N TRP A 62 6.12 8.15 7.73
CA TRP A 62 6.76 9.25 7.00
C TRP A 62 6.96 10.51 7.84
N LYS A 63 6.50 10.53 9.09
CA LYS A 63 6.66 11.71 9.95
C LYS A 63 8.15 11.98 10.20
N GLY A 64 8.58 13.19 9.85
CA GLY A 64 9.99 13.60 9.92
C GLY A 64 10.86 13.15 8.73
N ILE A 65 10.29 12.44 7.75
CA ILE A 65 10.96 12.15 6.48
C ILE A 65 10.78 13.34 5.54
N GLN A 66 11.89 13.89 5.06
CA GLN A 66 11.87 14.98 4.10
C GLN A 66 11.54 14.45 2.70
N ILE A 67 10.38 14.84 2.17
CA ILE A 67 9.96 14.53 0.81
C ILE A 67 9.52 15.80 0.10
N ASN A 68 9.98 15.97 -1.13
CA ASN A 68 9.41 16.94 -2.05
C ASN A 68 8.15 16.35 -2.70
N ILE A 69 6.98 16.60 -2.09
CA ILE A 69 5.72 15.99 -2.54
C ILE A 69 5.36 16.38 -3.98
N ALA A 70 5.68 17.60 -4.42
CA ALA A 70 5.42 18.04 -5.78
C ALA A 70 6.26 17.27 -6.81
N GLU A 71 7.52 17.00 -6.49
CA GLU A 71 8.40 16.19 -7.32
C GLU A 71 7.95 14.73 -7.35
N LEU A 72 7.64 14.13 -6.21
CA LEU A 72 7.11 12.77 -6.14
C LEU A 72 5.83 12.62 -6.98
N ARG A 73 4.90 13.58 -6.86
CA ARG A 73 3.69 13.63 -7.68
C ARG A 73 4.01 13.65 -9.19
N ASN A 74 4.96 14.47 -9.62
CA ASN A 74 5.39 14.55 -11.01
C ASN A 74 6.10 13.26 -11.49
N GLU A 75 6.79 12.54 -10.60
CA GLU A 75 7.36 11.24 -10.95
C GLU A 75 6.29 10.19 -11.16
N ILE A 76 5.26 10.15 -10.31
CA ILE A 76 4.15 9.21 -10.42
C ILE A 76 3.29 9.51 -11.66
N ASP A 77 3.12 10.77 -12.03
CA ASP A 77 2.42 11.17 -13.27
C ASP A 77 3.03 10.58 -14.55
N LYS A 78 4.31 10.18 -14.51
CA LYS A 78 5.00 9.51 -15.62
C LYS A 78 4.72 8.00 -15.65
N ILE A 79 4.26 7.43 -14.53
CA ILE A 79 4.04 5.99 -14.33
C ILE A 79 2.57 5.62 -14.60
N ILE A 80 1.65 6.40 -14.05
CA ILE A 80 0.22 6.13 -14.05
C ILE A 80 -0.54 7.47 -14.17
N PRO A 81 -1.66 7.57 -14.91
CA PRO A 81 -2.43 8.81 -14.99
C PRO A 81 -3.21 9.08 -13.71
N ARG A 82 -3.52 10.37 -13.47
CA ARG A 82 -4.37 10.80 -12.34
C ARG A 82 -5.76 10.18 -12.43
N ALA A 83 -6.32 9.82 -11.28
CA ALA A 83 -7.70 9.37 -11.18
C ALA A 83 -8.67 10.53 -11.42
N SER A 84 -9.87 10.23 -11.91
CA SER A 84 -10.86 11.26 -12.26
C SER A 84 -11.52 11.95 -11.05
N TRP A 85 -11.39 11.38 -9.83
CA TRP A 85 -12.15 11.81 -8.65
C TRP A 85 -11.38 12.65 -7.64
N ASN A 86 -10.04 12.63 -7.64
CA ASN A 86 -9.24 13.52 -6.79
C ASN A 86 -7.80 13.67 -7.35
N ASN A 87 -7.05 14.64 -6.81
CA ASN A 87 -5.67 14.91 -7.23
C ASN A 87 -4.63 14.05 -6.49
N GLU A 88 -5.03 13.26 -5.50
CA GLU A 88 -4.14 12.45 -4.65
C GLU A 88 -4.18 10.95 -4.97
N SER A 89 -4.85 10.61 -6.06
CA SER A 89 -5.05 9.25 -6.55
C SER A 89 -4.70 9.19 -8.03
N TRP A 90 -4.19 8.03 -8.43
CA TRP A 90 -3.86 7.69 -9.80
C TRP A 90 -4.51 6.37 -10.15
N LYS A 91 -4.98 6.24 -11.39
CA LYS A 91 -5.70 5.06 -11.85
C LYS A 91 -5.65 4.89 -13.35
N ILE A 92 -5.45 3.66 -13.80
CA ILE A 92 -5.74 3.29 -15.19
C ILE A 92 -7.24 3.01 -15.33
N GLU A 93 -7.96 3.89 -16.04
CA GLU A 93 -9.42 3.82 -16.24
C GLU A 93 -9.80 3.29 -17.64
N ASN A 94 -8.98 2.40 -18.23
CA ASN A 94 -9.19 1.88 -19.59
C ASN A 94 -9.94 0.52 -19.65
N GLY A 95 -10.15 -0.13 -18.50
CA GLY A 95 -10.81 -1.43 -18.40
C GLY A 95 -9.95 -2.66 -18.79
N GLU A 96 -8.73 -2.45 -19.29
CA GLU A 96 -7.80 -3.54 -19.63
C GLU A 96 -7.04 -4.03 -18.41
N VAL A 97 -6.61 -3.10 -17.56
CA VAL A 97 -5.92 -3.34 -16.30
C VAL A 97 -6.51 -2.43 -15.23
N ASP A 98 -6.38 -2.87 -13.99
CA ASP A 98 -6.91 -2.18 -12.82
C ASP A 98 -5.75 -1.82 -11.89
N HIS A 99 -4.81 -0.99 -12.35
CA HIS A 99 -3.77 -0.45 -11.48
C HIS A 99 -4.26 0.84 -10.83
N ASP A 100 -3.92 1.07 -9.57
CA ASP A 100 -4.12 2.35 -8.91
C ASP A 100 -3.08 2.63 -7.82
N LEU A 101 -2.98 3.89 -7.43
CA LEU A 101 -2.06 4.38 -6.43
C LEU A 101 -2.72 5.55 -5.69
N SER A 102 -2.47 5.65 -4.38
CA SER A 102 -2.88 6.80 -3.57
C SER A 102 -1.74 7.27 -2.68
N ILE A 103 -1.63 8.59 -2.54
CA ILE A 103 -0.82 9.23 -1.50
C ILE A 103 -1.76 10.09 -0.67
N ASP A 104 -1.90 9.78 0.61
CA ASP A 104 -2.52 10.71 1.54
C ASP A 104 -1.44 11.63 2.12
N PHE A 105 -1.61 12.94 1.92
CA PHE A 105 -0.61 13.94 2.30
C PHE A 105 -1.21 14.96 3.27
N ASN A 106 -0.64 15.03 4.46
CA ASN A 106 -1.01 16.01 5.46
C ASN A 106 -0.32 17.34 5.17
N GLU A 107 -1.03 18.26 4.52
CA GLU A 107 -0.48 19.59 4.17
C GLU A 107 -0.13 20.43 5.40
N LYS A 108 -0.85 20.24 6.52
CA LYS A 108 -0.65 21.02 7.75
C LYS A 108 0.64 20.63 8.46
N GLU A 109 0.93 19.34 8.54
CA GLU A 109 2.12 18.80 9.21
C GLU A 109 3.26 18.45 8.23
N ASN A 110 3.01 18.57 6.92
CA ASN A 110 3.96 18.39 5.84
C ASN A 110 4.62 17.00 5.83
N PHE A 111 3.81 15.95 5.87
CA PHE A 111 4.27 14.56 5.71
C PHE A 111 3.20 13.68 5.03
N ILE A 112 3.62 12.52 4.54
CA ILE A 112 2.75 11.51 3.94
C ILE A 112 2.07 10.69 5.05
N GLU A 113 0.76 10.71 5.13
CA GLU A 113 -0.01 9.88 6.07
C GLU A 113 -0.02 8.42 5.61
N ASP A 114 -0.25 8.19 4.31
CA ASP A 114 -0.33 6.87 3.68
C ASP A 114 0.21 6.93 2.25
N PHE A 115 0.95 5.91 1.83
CA PHE A 115 1.37 5.75 0.44
C PHE A 115 1.25 4.28 0.06
N ARG A 116 0.36 3.99 -0.88
CA ARG A 116 0.07 2.64 -1.33
C ARG A 116 -0.27 2.58 -2.80
N PHE A 117 -0.09 1.41 -3.38
CA PHE A 117 -0.53 1.10 -4.73
C PHE A 117 -1.13 -0.29 -4.80
N ARG A 118 -1.98 -0.50 -5.80
CA ARG A 118 -2.59 -1.78 -6.14
C ARG A 118 -2.19 -2.19 -7.53
N THR A 119 -1.60 -3.38 -7.62
CA THR A 119 -1.18 -3.98 -8.90
C THR A 119 -2.20 -5.02 -9.35
N ASP A 120 -2.78 -4.84 -10.52
CA ASP A 120 -3.54 -5.89 -11.22
C ASP A 120 -2.61 -7.03 -11.64
N LEU A 121 -2.77 -8.19 -11.01
CA LEU A 121 -1.91 -9.36 -11.24
C LEU A 121 -2.16 -10.04 -12.60
N ARG A 122 -3.17 -9.59 -13.36
CA ARG A 122 -3.43 -10.06 -14.72
C ARG A 122 -2.59 -9.31 -15.75
N ASP A 123 -1.98 -8.18 -15.38
CA ASP A 123 -1.14 -7.40 -16.28
C ASP A 123 0.19 -8.12 -16.57
N SER A 124 0.27 -8.77 -17.73
CA SER A 124 1.48 -9.46 -18.18
C SER A 124 2.61 -8.52 -18.59
N LYS A 125 2.35 -7.22 -18.77
CA LYS A 125 3.37 -6.25 -19.22
C LYS A 125 4.27 -5.79 -18.07
N LEU A 126 3.75 -5.79 -16.84
CA LEU A 126 4.48 -5.41 -15.62
C LEU A 126 5.09 -3.99 -15.62
N ASN A 127 4.73 -3.13 -16.58
CA ASN A 127 5.31 -1.79 -16.71
C ASN A 127 5.05 -0.95 -15.46
N PHE A 128 3.80 -0.92 -15.01
CA PHE A 128 3.41 -0.22 -13.79
C PHE A 128 4.19 -0.71 -12.57
N LEU A 129 4.20 -2.03 -12.36
CA LEU A 129 4.86 -2.63 -11.22
C LEU A 129 6.37 -2.35 -11.23
N ASN A 130 7.05 -2.58 -12.35
CA ASN A 130 8.49 -2.34 -12.47
C ASN A 130 8.86 -0.87 -12.22
N SER A 131 8.06 0.08 -12.73
CA SER A 131 8.28 1.50 -12.48
C SER A 131 8.08 1.89 -11.01
N MET A 132 7.11 1.27 -10.33
CA MET A 132 6.92 1.47 -8.88
C MET A 132 8.07 0.87 -8.06
N LEU A 133 8.55 -0.31 -8.42
CA LEU A 133 9.72 -0.94 -7.80
C LEU A 133 10.96 -0.05 -7.96
N GLU A 134 11.22 0.46 -9.16
CA GLU A 134 12.33 1.37 -9.43
C GLU A 134 12.21 2.69 -8.64
N LEU A 135 11.02 3.28 -8.57
CA LEU A 135 10.75 4.46 -7.76
C LEU A 135 11.03 4.21 -6.27
N CYS A 136 10.66 3.05 -5.75
CA CYS A 136 10.91 2.71 -4.34
C CYS A 136 12.39 2.43 -4.07
N ASP A 137 13.06 1.70 -4.96
CA ASP A 137 14.48 1.34 -4.81
C ASP A 137 15.37 2.58 -4.78
N ARG A 138 15.18 3.50 -5.73
CA ARG A 138 16.01 4.72 -5.82
C ARG A 138 15.85 5.69 -4.63
N ASN A 139 14.73 5.60 -3.92
CA ASN A 139 14.43 6.44 -2.76
C ASN A 139 14.69 5.73 -1.42
N ASP A 140 15.25 4.51 -1.44
CA ASP A 140 15.47 3.69 -0.25
C ASP A 140 14.19 3.44 0.56
N TRP A 141 13.13 3.04 -0.14
CA TRP A 141 11.85 2.64 0.44
C TRP A 141 11.71 1.12 0.49
N ILE A 142 10.86 0.65 1.38
CA ILE A 142 10.53 -0.77 1.55
C ILE A 142 9.04 -0.98 1.32
N LEU A 143 8.69 -2.18 0.85
CA LEU A 143 7.31 -2.54 0.55
C LEU A 143 6.75 -3.39 1.68
N MET A 144 5.45 -3.24 1.93
CA MET A 144 4.70 -4.02 2.91
C MET A 144 3.39 -4.53 2.31
N ASP A 145 3.02 -5.79 2.56
CA ASP A 145 1.70 -6.32 2.21
C ASP A 145 0.63 -6.00 3.28
N GLU A 146 -0.62 -6.40 3.04
CA GLU A 146 -1.75 -6.21 3.96
C GLU A 146 -1.64 -6.99 5.29
N ASN A 147 -0.67 -7.90 5.41
CA ASN A 147 -0.39 -8.69 6.62
C ASN A 147 0.89 -8.21 7.32
N GLY A 148 1.48 -7.10 6.87
CA GLY A 148 2.66 -6.50 7.48
C GLY A 148 3.98 -7.11 7.03
N ASN A 149 3.98 -8.07 6.09
CA ASN A 149 5.20 -8.70 5.60
C ASN A 149 6.00 -7.69 4.78
N LEU A 150 7.30 -7.57 5.08
CA LEU A 150 8.19 -6.61 4.45
C LEU A 150 9.05 -7.27 3.35
N CYS A 151 9.25 -6.55 2.25
CA CYS A 151 10.22 -6.93 1.23
C CYS A 151 10.93 -5.73 0.61
N ASN A 152 12.14 -5.96 0.08
CA ASN A 152 12.80 -4.94 -0.73
C ASN A 152 12.01 -4.72 -2.04
N PRO A 153 12.15 -3.54 -2.67
CA PRO A 153 11.43 -3.19 -3.90
C PRO A 153 12.05 -3.87 -5.13
N ASN A 154 12.03 -5.21 -5.14
CA ASN A 154 12.42 -6.00 -6.30
C ASN A 154 11.40 -7.12 -6.56
N ILE A 155 11.30 -7.51 -7.83
CA ILE A 155 10.28 -8.45 -8.28
C ILE A 155 10.39 -9.82 -7.62
N ARG A 156 11.61 -10.25 -7.27
CA ARG A 156 11.85 -11.57 -6.68
C ARG A 156 11.28 -11.66 -5.29
N GLU A 157 11.54 -10.68 -4.42
CA GLU A 157 11.01 -10.70 -3.06
C GLU A 157 9.52 -10.38 -3.02
N LEU A 158 9.05 -9.44 -3.85
CA LEU A 158 7.62 -9.15 -3.94
C LEU A 158 6.82 -10.37 -4.42
N ALA A 159 7.37 -11.18 -5.34
CA ALA A 159 6.75 -12.42 -5.78
C ALA A 159 6.54 -13.44 -4.64
N GLU A 160 7.40 -13.43 -3.61
CA GLU A 160 7.19 -14.29 -2.44
C GLU A 160 6.01 -13.82 -1.59
N LEU A 161 5.81 -12.51 -1.43
CA LEU A 161 4.62 -11.95 -0.76
C LEU A 161 3.35 -12.21 -1.58
N LEU A 162 3.45 -12.07 -2.91
CA LEU A 162 2.32 -12.32 -3.81
C LEU A 162 1.80 -13.74 -3.69
N LYS A 163 2.67 -14.76 -3.62
CA LYS A 163 2.28 -16.17 -3.54
C LYS A 163 1.41 -16.51 -2.33
N ILE A 164 1.56 -15.77 -1.23
CA ILE A 164 0.78 -15.97 0.00
C ILE A 164 -0.42 -15.02 0.11
N SER A 165 -0.63 -14.17 -0.90
CA SER A 165 -1.69 -13.17 -0.91
C SER A 165 -3.06 -13.75 -1.29
N LYS A 166 -4.11 -13.11 -0.78
CA LYS A 166 -5.50 -13.37 -1.16
C LYS A 166 -5.75 -13.20 -2.66
N ALA A 167 -5.11 -12.22 -3.29
CA ALA A 167 -5.25 -11.97 -4.73
C ALA A 167 -4.67 -13.11 -5.57
N HIS A 168 -3.53 -13.66 -5.18
CA HIS A 168 -2.96 -14.82 -5.84
C HIS A 168 -3.82 -16.08 -5.64
N LEU A 169 -4.33 -16.30 -4.42
CA LEU A 169 -5.23 -17.41 -4.13
C LEU A 169 -6.50 -17.32 -4.98
N TYR A 170 -7.10 -16.14 -5.11
CA TYR A 170 -8.27 -15.94 -5.98
C TYR A 170 -8.00 -16.32 -7.44
N ILE A 171 -6.82 -15.95 -7.97
CA ILE A 171 -6.45 -16.23 -9.36
C ILE A 171 -6.13 -17.71 -9.58
N THR A 172 -5.46 -18.36 -8.64
CA THR A 172 -4.92 -19.72 -8.80
C THR A 172 -5.85 -20.82 -8.29
N ASN A 173 -6.63 -20.55 -7.24
CA ASN A 173 -7.58 -21.46 -6.65
C ASN A 173 -8.83 -20.71 -6.12
N PRO A 174 -9.71 -20.22 -7.02
CA PRO A 174 -10.87 -19.43 -6.62
C PRO A 174 -11.83 -20.16 -5.67
N THR A 175 -11.98 -21.48 -5.79
CA THR A 175 -12.82 -22.26 -4.87
C THR A 175 -12.31 -22.15 -3.44
N GLU A 176 -11.03 -22.40 -3.21
CA GLU A 176 -10.41 -22.26 -1.89
C GLU A 176 -10.47 -20.83 -1.36
N PHE A 177 -10.33 -19.83 -2.25
CA PHE A 177 -10.52 -18.43 -1.87
C PHE A 177 -11.92 -18.19 -1.28
N PHE A 178 -12.98 -18.63 -1.98
CA PHE A 178 -14.37 -18.43 -1.52
C PHE A 178 -14.70 -19.26 -0.26
N ASP A 179 -14.15 -20.47 -0.13
CA ASP A 179 -14.33 -21.29 1.08
C ASP A 179 -13.70 -20.66 2.33
N ASN A 180 -12.68 -19.81 2.14
CA ASN A 180 -12.00 -19.09 3.20
C ASN A 180 -12.58 -17.69 3.49
N LEU A 181 -13.58 -17.24 2.72
CA LEU A 181 -14.35 -16.05 3.08
C LEU A 181 -15.28 -16.41 4.23
N LYS A 182 -14.85 -16.11 5.46
CA LYS A 182 -15.71 -16.11 6.64
C LYS A 182 -16.14 -14.69 6.95
#